data_AF-A0A6I5CKR2-F1
#
_entry.id   AF-A0A6I5CKR2-F1
#
_cell.length_a   1.000
_cell.length_b   1.000
_cell.length_c   1.000
_cell.angle_alpha   90.00
_cell.angle_beta   90.00
_cell.angle_gamma   90.00
#
_symmetry.space_group_name_H-M   'P 1'
#
loop_
_entity.id
_entity.type
_entity.pdbx_description
1 polymer ?
#
loop_
_entity_poly.entity_id
_entity_poly.type
_entity_poly.pdbx_seq_one_letter_code
_entity_poly.pdbx_strand_id
1 'polypeptide(L)'
;MTDPALDTATGAETDSEALRARALSSLRTARDRTTLLTSCVEEPDLTAQHSPLMSPLVWDLAHIGNQEELWLLRAVGGREAMRPEIDSLYDAFEHPRSERPSLPLLAPAEARAYASEVRSRVLDVLESTALHGTRLTEAGFAFGMVAQHEQQHDETMLITHQLRSGPRALTAPDPDPVPPFTGPAEVLVPGGPFTMGTSTEPWALDNERPAHVREVAPFWIDTTPVTNAAYRAF
;
A
#
# COMPACT_ATOMS: atom_id res chain seq x y z
N MET A 1 -19.46 36.82 24.83
CA MET A 1 -18.07 36.42 25.11
C MET A 1 -18.04 34.92 24.92
N THR A 2 -17.86 34.49 23.68
CA THR A 2 -17.77 33.08 23.27
C THR A 2 -16.43 32.54 23.75
N ASP A 3 -16.45 31.42 24.45
CA ASP A 3 -15.29 30.82 25.10
C ASP A 3 -14.39 30.15 24.04
N PRO A 4 -13.17 30.65 23.78
CA PRO A 4 -12.31 30.14 22.72
C PRO A 4 -11.83 28.69 22.96
N ALA A 5 -11.95 28.17 24.18
CA ALA A 5 -11.60 26.78 24.50
C ALA A 5 -12.60 25.75 23.93
N LEU A 6 -13.87 26.13 23.78
CA LEU A 6 -14.92 25.27 23.21
C LEU A 6 -14.75 25.10 21.70
N ASP A 7 -14.26 26.12 21.00
CA ASP A 7 -14.10 26.14 19.53
C ASP A 7 -12.88 25.31 19.06
N THR A 8 -11.83 25.23 19.90
CA THR A 8 -10.64 24.40 19.61
C THR A 8 -10.87 22.91 19.83
N ALA A 9 -11.72 22.53 20.79
CA ALA A 9 -12.01 21.14 21.10
C ALA A 9 -12.88 20.49 20.01
N THR A 10 -13.92 21.18 19.56
CA THR A 10 -14.77 20.75 18.44
C THR A 10 -13.99 20.65 17.12
N GLY A 11 -13.05 21.58 16.87
CA GLY A 11 -12.17 21.51 15.70
C GLY A 11 -11.24 20.30 15.70
N ALA A 12 -10.62 19.97 16.84
CA ALA A 12 -9.72 18.82 16.97
C ALA A 12 -10.47 17.46 16.94
N GLU A 13 -11.68 17.40 17.49
CA GLU A 13 -12.55 16.22 17.39
C GLU A 13 -13.00 15.97 15.94
N THR A 14 -13.38 17.03 15.21
CA THR A 14 -13.77 16.96 13.80
C THR A 14 -12.62 16.49 12.91
N ASP A 15 -11.39 16.96 13.18
CA ASP A 15 -10.18 16.52 12.46
C ASP A 15 -9.86 15.05 12.74
N SER A 16 -9.98 14.62 14.00
CA SER A 16 -9.78 13.22 14.39
C SER A 16 -10.79 12.27 13.74
N GLU A 17 -12.06 12.66 13.64
CA GLU A 17 -13.08 11.87 12.96
C GLU A 17 -12.81 11.77 11.45
N ALA A 18 -12.42 12.87 10.80
CA ALA A 18 -12.04 12.88 9.40
C ALA A 18 -10.83 11.97 9.11
N LEU A 19 -9.81 11.99 9.97
CA LEU A 19 -8.65 11.10 9.88
C LEU A 19 -9.04 9.63 10.06
N ARG A 20 -9.91 9.31 11.03
CA ARG A 20 -10.44 7.95 11.21
C ARG A 20 -11.22 7.48 9.99
N ALA A 21 -12.07 8.34 9.42
CA ALA A 21 -12.84 8.02 8.22
C ALA A 21 -11.92 7.77 7.01
N ARG A 22 -10.88 8.60 6.82
CA ARG A 22 -9.85 8.39 5.79
C ARG A 22 -9.14 7.05 5.98
N ALA A 23 -8.65 6.76 7.19
CA ALA A 23 -7.97 5.50 7.52
C ALA A 23 -8.87 4.28 7.26
N LEU A 24 -10.12 4.32 7.74
CA LEU A 24 -11.10 3.27 7.52
C LEU A 24 -11.34 3.01 6.03
N SER A 25 -11.56 4.08 5.26
CA SER A 25 -11.77 3.99 3.81
C SER A 25 -10.55 3.38 3.12
N SER A 26 -9.34 3.87 3.42
CA SER A 26 -8.12 3.39 2.78
C SER A 26 -7.83 1.92 3.07
N LEU A 27 -8.00 1.47 4.32
CA LEU A 27 -7.82 0.06 4.69
C LEU A 27 -8.86 -0.84 4.01
N ARG A 28 -10.12 -0.42 3.95
CA ARG A 28 -11.19 -1.18 3.26
C ARG A 28 -10.90 -1.29 1.77
N THR A 29 -10.61 -0.17 1.10
CA THR A 29 -10.29 -0.16 -0.33
C THR A 29 -9.10 -1.06 -0.66
N ALA A 30 -8.03 -1.02 0.15
CA ALA A 30 -6.87 -1.90 -0.04
C ALA A 30 -7.26 -3.39 0.11
N ARG A 31 -8.01 -3.74 1.15
CA ARG A 31 -8.44 -5.13 1.37
C ARG A 31 -9.42 -5.66 0.34
N ASP A 32 -10.31 -4.82 -0.16
CA ASP A 32 -11.21 -5.19 -1.25
C ASP A 32 -10.41 -5.55 -2.50
N ARG A 33 -9.31 -4.83 -2.76
CA ARG A 33 -8.39 -5.13 -3.87
C ARG A 33 -7.59 -6.40 -3.62
N THR A 34 -6.99 -6.59 -2.45
CA THR A 34 -6.36 -7.86 -2.04
C THR A 34 -7.32 -9.05 -2.22
N THR A 35 -8.58 -8.86 -1.83
CA THR A 35 -9.62 -9.89 -1.96
C THR A 35 -9.90 -10.21 -3.42
N LEU A 36 -10.08 -9.18 -4.27
CA LEU A 36 -10.26 -9.36 -5.71
C LEU A 36 -9.09 -10.15 -6.34
N LEU A 37 -7.86 -9.72 -6.07
CA LEU A 37 -6.65 -10.32 -6.66
C LEU A 37 -6.44 -11.76 -6.20
N THR A 38 -6.85 -12.09 -4.99
CA THR A 38 -6.71 -13.46 -4.48
C THR A 38 -7.92 -14.36 -4.77
N SER A 39 -9.09 -13.82 -5.13
CA SER A 39 -10.32 -14.60 -5.41
C SER A 39 -10.58 -14.83 -6.89
N CYS A 40 -9.87 -14.14 -7.79
CA CYS A 40 -10.01 -14.33 -9.23
C CYS A 40 -9.28 -15.58 -9.78
N VAL A 41 -8.67 -16.39 -8.91
CA VAL A 41 -7.97 -17.63 -9.25
C VAL A 41 -8.29 -18.73 -8.24
N GLU A 42 -8.20 -19.99 -8.69
CA GLU A 42 -8.38 -21.16 -7.84
C GLU A 42 -7.14 -21.44 -6.98
N GLU A 43 -7.30 -22.29 -5.96
CA GLU A 43 -6.25 -22.64 -5.00
C GLU A 43 -4.90 -23.07 -5.60
N PRO A 44 -4.83 -23.89 -6.67
CA PRO A 44 -3.56 -24.23 -7.29
C PRO A 44 -2.79 -23.01 -7.80
N ASP A 45 -3.48 -22.03 -8.38
CA ASP A 45 -2.85 -20.79 -8.86
C ASP A 45 -2.50 -19.84 -7.72
N LEU A 46 -3.26 -19.85 -6.63
CA LEU A 46 -2.98 -19.02 -5.46
C LEU A 46 -1.72 -19.48 -4.71
N THR A 47 -1.47 -20.80 -4.70
CA THR A 47 -0.34 -21.43 -4.00
C THR A 47 0.89 -21.66 -4.88
N ALA A 48 0.73 -21.65 -6.21
CA ALA A 48 1.84 -21.81 -7.13
C ALA A 48 2.78 -20.60 -7.15
N GLN A 49 4.06 -20.89 -7.42
CA GLN A 49 5.02 -19.88 -7.84
C GLN A 49 5.00 -19.73 -9.36
N HIS A 50 4.41 -18.64 -9.84
CA HIS A 50 4.31 -18.35 -11.27
C HIS A 50 5.63 -17.86 -11.88
N SER A 51 6.53 -17.33 -11.06
CA SER A 51 7.87 -16.89 -11.45
C SER A 51 8.79 -16.91 -10.22
N PRO A 52 10.08 -17.30 -10.34
CA PRO A 52 11.03 -17.22 -9.23
C PRO A 52 11.27 -15.79 -8.71
N LEU A 53 10.86 -14.78 -9.50
CA LEU A 53 10.92 -13.36 -9.11
C LEU A 53 9.77 -12.96 -8.18
N MET A 54 8.74 -13.81 -8.01
CA MET A 54 7.50 -13.50 -7.32
C MET A 54 7.21 -14.54 -6.23
N SER A 55 6.50 -14.11 -5.18
CA SER A 55 5.92 -15.03 -4.20
C SER A 55 4.67 -15.72 -4.78
N PRO A 56 4.25 -16.87 -4.21
CA PRO A 56 2.86 -17.30 -4.32
C PRO A 56 1.91 -16.22 -3.80
N LEU A 57 0.75 -16.05 -4.43
CA LEU A 57 -0.25 -15.05 -4.03
C LEU A 57 -0.73 -15.26 -2.58
N VAL A 58 -0.80 -16.52 -2.12
CA VAL A 58 -1.14 -16.85 -0.72
C VAL A 58 -0.09 -16.31 0.28
N TRP A 59 1.18 -16.20 -0.13
CA TRP A 59 2.23 -15.62 0.70
C TRP A 59 1.98 -14.13 0.89
N ASP A 60 1.70 -13.40 -0.19
CA ASP A 60 1.39 -11.96 -0.13
C ASP A 60 0.15 -11.70 0.74
N LEU A 61 -0.91 -12.50 0.60
CA LEU A 61 -2.13 -12.39 1.42
C LEU A 61 -1.84 -12.49 2.93
N ALA A 62 -1.10 -13.54 3.34
CA ALA A 62 -0.79 -13.74 4.75
C ALA A 62 0.25 -12.72 5.26
N HIS A 63 1.21 -12.31 4.41
CA HIS A 63 2.17 -11.26 4.72
C HIS A 63 1.49 -9.91 4.97
N ILE A 64 0.50 -9.53 4.15
CA ILE A 64 -0.33 -8.34 4.37
C ILE A 64 -1.00 -8.41 5.75
N GLY A 65 -1.62 -9.53 6.09
CA GLY A 65 -2.23 -9.73 7.41
C GLY A 65 -1.21 -9.62 8.54
N ASN A 66 -0.02 -10.20 8.37
CA ASN A 66 1.03 -10.18 9.38
C ASN A 66 1.64 -8.79 9.61
N GLN A 67 1.88 -8.02 8.55
CA GLN A 67 2.34 -6.63 8.67
C GLN A 67 1.26 -5.72 9.27
N GLU A 68 -0.01 -5.91 8.91
CA GLU A 68 -1.13 -5.18 9.51
C GLU A 68 -1.24 -5.47 11.02
N GLU A 69 -1.10 -6.74 11.43
CA GLU A 69 -1.04 -7.12 12.84
C GLU A 69 0.15 -6.46 13.55
N LEU A 70 1.34 -6.57 12.98
CA LEU A 70 2.58 -6.06 13.58
C LEU A 70 2.48 -4.56 13.88
N TRP A 71 2.02 -3.77 12.90
CA TRP A 71 2.02 -2.32 13.03
C TRP A 71 0.78 -1.78 13.75
N LEU A 72 -0.40 -2.36 13.51
CA LEU A 72 -1.63 -1.77 14.04
C LEU A 72 -2.10 -2.46 15.33
N LEU A 73 -2.07 -3.79 15.40
CA LEU A 73 -2.48 -4.47 16.63
C LEU A 73 -1.40 -4.39 17.70
N ARG A 74 -0.17 -4.72 17.35
CA ARG A 74 0.94 -4.81 18.30
C ARG A 74 1.54 -3.44 18.59
N ALA A 75 2.04 -2.73 17.57
CA ALA A 75 2.74 -1.47 17.80
C ALA A 75 1.83 -0.29 18.20
N VAL A 76 0.66 -0.13 17.55
CA VAL A 76 -0.32 0.91 17.92
C VAL A 76 -1.22 0.46 19.07
N GLY A 77 -1.84 -0.72 18.94
CA GLY A 77 -2.83 -1.21 19.92
C GLY A 77 -2.24 -1.83 21.19
N GLY A 78 -0.92 -2.06 21.27
CA GLY A 78 -0.27 -2.71 22.40
C GLY A 78 -0.76 -4.12 22.68
N ARG A 79 -1.33 -4.80 21.66
CA ARG A 79 -1.86 -6.17 21.79
C ARG A 79 -0.75 -7.20 21.66
N GLU A 80 -0.98 -8.39 22.21
CA GLU A 80 -0.13 -9.55 21.97
C GLU A 80 -0.30 -10.07 20.54
N ALA A 81 0.73 -10.75 20.04
CA ALA A 81 0.67 -11.41 18.74
C ALA A 81 -0.40 -12.52 18.75
N MET A 82 -1.21 -12.57 17.70
CA MET A 82 -2.23 -13.59 17.48
C MET A 82 -1.60 -14.93 17.13
N ARG A 83 -0.57 -14.90 16.28
CA ARG A 83 0.13 -16.08 15.77
C ARG A 83 1.65 -15.83 15.67
N PRO A 84 2.37 -15.67 16.78
CA PRO A 84 3.81 -15.39 16.73
C PRO A 84 4.62 -16.49 16.02
N GLU A 85 4.10 -17.72 15.93
CA GLU A 85 4.77 -18.86 15.30
C GLU A 85 4.85 -18.76 13.76
N ILE A 86 4.13 -17.84 13.13
CA ILE A 86 4.18 -17.64 11.66
C ILE A 86 4.95 -16.38 11.25
N ASP A 87 5.41 -15.54 12.20
CA ASP A 87 6.07 -14.26 11.90
C ASP A 87 7.26 -14.44 10.95
N SER A 88 8.15 -15.40 11.21
CA SER A 88 9.32 -15.63 10.36
C SER A 88 8.96 -16.08 8.94
N LEU A 89 7.89 -16.86 8.77
CA LEU A 89 7.44 -17.35 7.45
C LEU A 89 7.07 -16.19 6.51
N TYR A 90 6.62 -15.08 7.09
CA TYR A 90 6.17 -13.90 6.39
C TYR A 90 7.14 -12.72 6.52
N ASP A 91 8.36 -12.95 7.03
CA ASP A 91 9.43 -11.96 6.97
C ASP A 91 10.05 -11.95 5.56
N ALA A 92 9.92 -10.81 4.87
CA ALA A 92 10.43 -10.64 3.52
C ALA A 92 11.97 -10.64 3.44
N PHE A 93 12.66 -10.34 4.54
CA PHE A 93 14.12 -10.31 4.63
C PHE A 93 14.72 -11.69 4.92
N GLU A 94 14.02 -12.54 5.65
CA GLU A 94 14.51 -13.89 5.99
C GLU A 94 14.39 -14.87 4.82
N HIS A 95 13.36 -14.72 3.98
CA HIS A 95 13.05 -15.68 2.93
C HIS A 95 13.05 -15.05 1.52
N PRO A 96 14.06 -15.38 0.69
CA PRO A 96 14.09 -14.99 -0.72
C PRO A 96 12.84 -15.46 -1.46
N ARG A 97 12.36 -14.65 -2.43
CA ARG A 97 11.12 -14.95 -3.16
C ARG A 97 11.08 -16.35 -3.79
N SER A 98 12.20 -16.79 -4.35
CA SER A 98 12.36 -18.10 -4.98
C SER A 98 12.12 -19.28 -4.01
N GLU A 99 12.36 -19.08 -2.71
CA GLU A 99 12.31 -20.16 -1.70
C GLU A 99 10.97 -20.24 -0.96
N ARG A 100 10.16 -19.18 -1.00
CA ARG A 100 8.86 -19.08 -0.33
C ARG A 100 7.89 -20.25 -0.58
N PRO A 101 7.85 -20.89 -1.76
CA PRO A 101 6.97 -22.04 -1.99
C PRO A 101 7.34 -23.28 -1.18
N SER A 102 8.57 -23.36 -0.66
CA SER A 102 9.04 -24.49 0.15
C SER A 102 8.70 -24.35 1.64
N LEU A 103 8.22 -23.18 2.05
CA LEU A 103 7.85 -22.89 3.44
C LEU A 103 6.51 -23.55 3.78
N PRO A 104 6.28 -23.90 5.06
CA PRO A 104 4.99 -24.40 5.54
C PRO A 104 3.97 -23.24 5.67
N LEU A 105 3.61 -22.62 4.55
CA LEU A 105 2.70 -21.49 4.49
C LEU A 105 1.29 -21.87 4.99
N LEU A 106 0.57 -20.87 5.52
CA LEU A 106 -0.86 -21.01 5.77
C LEU A 106 -1.61 -21.45 4.51
N ALA A 107 -2.52 -22.40 4.66
CA ALA A 107 -3.44 -22.77 3.59
C ALA A 107 -4.32 -21.56 3.21
N PRO A 108 -4.83 -21.47 1.97
CA PRO A 108 -5.62 -20.31 1.51
C PRO A 108 -6.76 -19.88 2.44
N ALA A 109 -7.56 -20.83 2.93
CA ALA A 109 -8.66 -20.54 3.84
C ALA A 109 -8.16 -19.98 5.19
N GLU A 110 -7.03 -20.50 5.68
CA GLU A 110 -6.40 -20.07 6.93
C GLU A 110 -5.77 -18.68 6.79
N ALA A 111 -5.09 -18.39 5.67
CA ALA A 111 -4.56 -17.07 5.36
C ALA A 111 -5.67 -16.00 5.27
N ARG A 112 -6.80 -16.34 4.63
CA ARG A 112 -7.98 -15.45 4.57
C ARG A 112 -8.60 -15.23 5.95
N ALA A 113 -8.77 -16.29 6.73
CA ALA A 113 -9.32 -16.19 8.08
C ALA A 113 -8.43 -15.32 8.98
N TYR A 114 -7.11 -15.55 8.93
CA TYR A 114 -6.12 -14.76 9.65
C TYR A 114 -6.19 -13.27 9.28
N ALA A 115 -6.09 -12.93 7.98
CA ALA A 115 -6.15 -11.54 7.53
C ALA A 115 -7.50 -10.86 7.88
N SER A 116 -8.61 -11.59 7.84
CA SER A 116 -9.94 -11.11 8.22
C SER A 116 -10.02 -10.82 9.72
N GLU A 117 -9.51 -11.72 10.56
CA GLU A 117 -9.51 -11.57 12.01
C GLU A 117 -8.62 -10.41 12.46
N VAL A 118 -7.42 -10.30 11.88
CA VAL A 118 -6.53 -9.14 12.09
C VAL A 118 -7.27 -7.85 11.76
N ARG A 119 -7.93 -7.77 10.59
CA ARG A 119 -8.66 -6.57 10.17
C ARG A 119 -9.76 -6.21 11.14
N SER A 120 -10.57 -7.19 11.57
CA SER A 120 -11.64 -6.93 12.53
C SER A 120 -11.11 -6.25 13.79
N ARG A 121 -10.02 -6.78 14.35
CA ARG A 121 -9.39 -6.22 15.57
C ARG A 121 -8.74 -4.86 15.30
N VAL A 122 -8.19 -4.64 14.11
CA VAL A 122 -7.58 -3.36 13.73
C VAL A 122 -8.63 -2.26 13.66
N LEU A 123 -9.86 -2.57 13.22
CA LEU A 123 -10.94 -1.60 13.23
C LEU A 123 -11.33 -1.18 14.65
N ASP A 124 -11.33 -2.11 15.61
CA ASP A 124 -11.53 -1.78 17.04
C ASP A 124 -10.39 -0.90 17.59
N VAL A 125 -9.15 -1.16 17.16
CA VAL A 125 -7.99 -0.31 17.51
C VAL A 125 -8.15 1.07 16.89
N LEU A 126 -8.56 1.19 15.62
CA LEU A 126 -8.77 2.48 14.96
C LEU A 126 -9.83 3.33 15.67
N GLU A 127 -10.93 2.72 16.12
CA GLU A 127 -12.00 3.41 16.84
C GLU A 127 -11.51 3.96 18.19
N SER A 128 -10.73 3.18 18.92
CA SER A 128 -10.28 3.52 20.28
C SER A 128 -8.97 4.32 20.36
N THR A 129 -8.21 4.41 19.25
CA THR A 129 -6.90 5.08 19.24
C THR A 129 -7.05 6.61 19.15
N ALA A 130 -6.29 7.32 19.99
CA ALA A 130 -6.05 8.75 19.84
C ALA A 130 -5.06 8.97 18.69
N LEU A 131 -5.46 9.71 17.65
CA LEU A 131 -4.64 9.93 16.44
C LEU A 131 -3.60 11.05 16.61
N HIS A 132 -2.99 11.13 17.79
CA HIS A 132 -1.93 12.07 18.15
C HIS A 132 -0.96 11.47 19.18
N GLY A 133 0.22 12.09 19.33
CA GLY A 133 1.10 11.91 20.51
C GLY A 133 2.31 10.98 20.31
N THR A 134 2.28 10.06 19.35
CA THR A 134 3.47 9.28 18.95
C THR A 134 3.67 9.39 17.44
N ARG A 135 4.86 9.09 16.93
CA ARG A 135 5.11 9.09 15.48
C ARG A 135 4.20 8.13 14.70
N LEU A 136 3.74 7.04 15.33
CA LEU A 136 2.84 6.06 14.69
C LEU A 136 1.38 6.53 14.69
N THR A 137 0.96 7.21 15.76
CA THR A 137 -0.44 7.61 15.93
C THR A 137 -0.74 8.99 15.38
N GLU A 138 0.26 9.88 15.27
CA GLU A 138 0.10 11.23 14.74
C GLU A 138 -0.57 11.23 13.36
N ALA A 139 -1.71 11.92 13.25
CA ALA A 139 -2.53 11.99 12.04
C ALA A 139 -2.89 10.59 11.45
N GLY A 140 -2.90 9.55 12.27
CA GLY A 140 -3.14 8.18 11.84
C GLY A 140 -2.05 7.60 10.92
N PHE A 141 -0.81 8.08 11.01
CA PHE A 141 0.30 7.68 10.15
C PHE A 141 0.41 6.17 9.94
N ALA A 142 0.41 5.36 11.01
CA ALA A 142 0.55 3.91 10.91
C ALA A 142 -0.59 3.26 10.09
N PHE A 143 -1.83 3.74 10.23
CA PHE A 143 -2.95 3.22 9.44
C PHE A 143 -2.80 3.57 7.95
N GLY A 144 -2.36 4.79 7.64
CA GLY A 144 -2.02 5.19 6.28
C GLY A 144 -0.84 4.40 5.70
N MET A 145 0.19 4.14 6.49
CA MET A 145 1.36 3.35 6.11
C MET A 145 0.97 1.90 5.78
N VAL A 146 0.13 1.27 6.60
CA VAL A 146 -0.33 -0.11 6.37
C VAL A 146 -1.27 -0.18 5.15
N ALA A 147 -2.15 0.81 4.96
CA ALA A 147 -2.97 0.86 3.75
C ALA A 147 -2.12 1.00 2.48
N GLN A 148 -1.03 1.77 2.52
CA GLN A 148 -0.06 1.88 1.42
C GLN A 148 0.75 0.60 1.21
N HIS A 149 1.16 -0.08 2.30
CA HIS A 149 1.83 -1.37 2.22
C HIS A 149 0.96 -2.41 1.51
N GLU A 150 -0.31 -2.52 1.88
CA GLU A 150 -1.25 -3.44 1.22
C GLU A 150 -1.40 -3.10 -0.28
N GLN A 151 -1.52 -1.81 -0.64
CA GLN A 151 -1.59 -1.40 -2.05
C GLN A 151 -0.31 -1.67 -2.85
N GLN A 152 0.87 -1.61 -2.23
CA GLN A 152 2.15 -1.98 -2.86
C GLN A 152 2.20 -3.50 -3.12
N HIS A 153 1.67 -4.30 -2.19
CA HIS A 153 1.52 -5.74 -2.42
C HIS A 153 0.43 -6.05 -3.46
N ASP A 154 -0.64 -5.26 -3.56
CA ASP A 154 -1.61 -5.40 -4.65
C ASP A 154 -0.97 -5.19 -6.03
N GLU A 155 -0.10 -4.20 -6.18
CA GLU A 155 0.68 -4.02 -7.41
C GLU A 155 1.62 -5.22 -7.66
N THR A 156 2.27 -5.72 -6.61
CA THR A 156 3.10 -6.93 -6.69
C THR A 156 2.30 -8.15 -7.14
N MET A 157 1.09 -8.35 -6.60
CA MET A 157 0.19 -9.42 -7.00
C MET A 157 -0.28 -9.26 -8.45
N LEU A 158 -0.53 -8.03 -8.92
CA LEU A 158 -0.84 -7.77 -10.33
C LEU A 158 0.30 -8.18 -11.27
N ILE A 159 1.56 -7.91 -10.91
CA ILE A 159 2.74 -8.38 -11.65
C ILE A 159 2.74 -9.93 -11.69
N THR A 160 2.47 -10.59 -10.56
CA THR A 160 2.33 -12.06 -10.52
C THR A 160 1.21 -12.54 -11.45
N HIS A 161 0.07 -11.86 -11.48
CA HIS A 161 -1.02 -12.22 -12.38
C HIS A 161 -0.66 -12.07 -13.86
N GLN A 162 0.20 -11.11 -14.21
CA GLN A 162 0.70 -10.89 -15.56
C GLN A 162 1.75 -11.94 -15.98
N LEU A 163 2.55 -12.45 -15.03
CA LEU A 163 3.57 -13.47 -15.28
C LEU A 163 3.02 -14.91 -15.31
N ARG A 164 1.86 -15.15 -14.71
CA ARG A 164 1.19 -16.46 -14.71
C ARG A 164 0.93 -16.96 -16.14
N SER A 165 1.19 -18.26 -16.33
CA SER A 165 0.78 -18.98 -17.54
C SER A 165 -0.69 -19.40 -17.48
N GLY A 166 -1.39 -19.35 -18.61
CA GLY A 166 -2.79 -19.78 -18.70
C GLY A 166 -3.77 -18.62 -18.97
N PRO A 167 -5.07 -18.83 -18.72
CA PRO A 167 -6.08 -17.81 -18.97
C PRO A 167 -5.85 -16.53 -18.14
N ARG A 168 -6.31 -15.40 -18.68
CA ARG A 168 -6.32 -14.12 -17.96
C ARG A 168 -7.30 -14.20 -16.80
N ALA A 169 -6.81 -14.04 -15.58
CA ALA A 169 -7.64 -14.05 -14.37
C ALA A 169 -8.36 -12.72 -14.13
N LEU A 170 -7.79 -11.62 -14.63
CA LEU A 170 -8.31 -10.27 -14.46
C LEU A 170 -8.65 -9.69 -15.82
N THR A 171 -9.81 -9.05 -15.90
CA THR A 171 -10.26 -8.30 -17.07
C THR A 171 -10.81 -6.96 -16.60
N ALA A 172 -10.60 -5.95 -17.42
CA ALA A 172 -11.22 -4.64 -17.28
C ALA A 172 -11.72 -4.22 -18.66
N PRO A 173 -12.76 -3.37 -18.74
CA PRO A 173 -13.10 -2.71 -19.99
C PRO A 173 -11.87 -1.99 -20.55
N ASP A 174 -11.74 -1.98 -21.88
CA ASP A 174 -10.72 -1.16 -22.52
C ASP A 174 -10.97 0.31 -22.15
N PRO A 175 -9.90 1.09 -21.85
CA PRO A 175 -10.06 2.52 -21.60
C PRO A 175 -10.58 3.21 -22.87
N ASP A 176 -11.35 4.28 -22.68
CA ASP A 176 -11.80 5.10 -23.80
C ASP A 176 -10.60 5.61 -24.62
N PRO A 177 -10.69 5.66 -25.96
CA PRO A 177 -9.61 6.18 -26.78
C PRO A 177 -9.28 7.62 -26.39
N VAL A 178 -8.05 7.86 -25.95
CA VAL A 178 -7.55 9.20 -25.68
C VAL A 178 -6.92 9.74 -26.96
N PRO A 179 -7.27 10.95 -27.41
CA PRO A 179 -6.61 11.56 -28.56
C PRO A 179 -5.10 11.71 -28.28
N PRO A 180 -4.23 11.54 -29.29
CA PRO A 180 -2.80 11.77 -29.12
C PRO A 180 -2.53 13.17 -28.57
N PHE A 181 -1.56 13.28 -27.67
CA PHE A 181 -1.08 14.58 -27.21
C PHE A 181 -0.50 15.36 -28.39
N THR A 182 -0.96 16.59 -28.59
CA THR A 182 -0.58 17.47 -29.71
C THR A 182 0.32 18.64 -29.29
N GLY A 183 0.77 18.67 -28.04
CA GLY A 183 1.71 19.66 -27.54
C GLY A 183 3.15 19.38 -27.98
N PRO A 184 4.13 20.16 -27.45
CA PRO A 184 5.54 19.96 -27.75
C PRO A 184 6.03 18.60 -27.24
N ALA A 185 6.96 17.97 -27.96
CA ALA A 185 7.50 16.65 -27.56
C ALA A 185 8.16 16.70 -26.19
N GLU A 186 8.97 17.74 -25.94
CA GLU A 186 9.61 18.00 -24.66
C GLU A 186 9.18 19.36 -24.12
N VAL A 187 9.24 19.50 -22.80
CA VAL A 187 9.09 20.78 -22.10
C VAL A 187 10.38 21.12 -21.36
N LEU A 188 10.79 22.39 -21.43
CA LEU A 188 11.90 22.91 -20.65
C LEU A 188 11.44 23.07 -19.21
N VAL A 189 12.15 22.41 -18.29
CA VAL A 189 12.09 22.71 -16.86
C VAL A 189 13.20 23.73 -16.59
N PRO A 190 12.88 25.01 -16.27
CA PRO A 190 13.88 26.01 -15.96
C PRO A 190 14.72 25.57 -14.76
N GLY A 191 16.01 25.87 -14.80
CA GLY A 191 16.89 25.59 -13.67
C GLY A 191 16.66 26.55 -12.51
N GLY A 192 17.06 26.12 -11.32
CA GLY A 192 17.01 26.91 -10.09
C GLY A 192 16.67 26.08 -8.86
N PRO A 193 16.44 26.75 -7.72
CA PRO A 193 16.05 26.11 -6.49
C PRO A 193 14.61 25.60 -6.57
N PHE A 194 14.37 24.40 -6.05
CA PHE A 194 13.03 23.90 -5.76
C PHE A 194 13.00 23.09 -4.46
N THR A 195 11.81 22.89 -3.91
CA THR A 195 11.59 22.06 -2.73
C THR A 195 11.35 20.60 -3.14
N MET A 196 12.28 19.72 -2.78
CA MET A 196 12.20 18.27 -2.98
C MET A 196 11.64 17.60 -1.72
N GLY A 197 10.75 16.62 -1.89
CA GLY A 197 10.09 15.90 -0.79
C GLY A 197 8.96 16.69 -0.15
N THR A 198 8.41 16.15 0.94
CA THR A 198 7.28 16.76 1.67
C THR A 198 7.53 16.82 3.18
N SER A 199 6.91 17.79 3.84
CA SER A 199 6.83 17.88 5.31
C SER A 199 5.40 18.09 5.79
N THR A 200 4.42 18.04 4.88
CA THR A 200 3.02 18.40 5.15
C THR A 200 2.03 17.28 4.84
N GLU A 201 2.42 16.27 4.06
CA GLU A 201 1.58 15.09 3.87
C GLU A 201 1.75 14.14 5.06
N PRO A 202 0.70 13.94 5.89
CA PRO A 202 0.82 13.17 7.12
C PRO A 202 1.14 11.69 6.90
N TRP A 203 0.84 11.14 5.72
CA TRP A 203 1.05 9.73 5.41
C TRP A 203 2.26 9.47 4.50
N ALA A 204 3.06 10.50 4.20
CA ALA A 204 4.29 10.33 3.43
C ALA A 204 5.26 9.39 4.14
N LEU A 205 5.86 8.48 3.38
CA LEU A 205 6.82 7.53 3.92
C LEU A 205 8.10 8.24 4.39
N ASP A 206 8.94 7.53 5.13
CA ASP A 206 10.19 8.07 5.65
C ASP A 206 11.13 8.60 4.55
N ASN A 207 11.21 7.93 3.41
CA ASN A 207 12.07 8.27 2.28
C ASN A 207 11.61 9.50 1.47
N GLU A 208 10.38 9.98 1.67
CA GLU A 208 9.83 11.18 1.01
C GLU A 208 10.09 12.47 1.80
N ARG A 209 10.69 12.34 2.99
CA ARG A 209 10.82 13.41 4.00
C ARG A 209 12.28 13.65 4.37
N PRO A 210 12.60 14.84 4.93
CA PRO A 210 11.78 16.04 4.95
C PRO A 210 11.84 16.81 3.62
N ALA A 211 10.94 17.78 3.44
CA ALA A 211 11.05 18.78 2.41
C ALA A 211 12.36 19.58 2.55
N HIS A 212 13.14 19.69 1.47
CA HIS A 212 14.42 20.40 1.48
C HIS A 212 14.74 21.00 0.10
N VAL A 213 15.52 22.09 0.09
CA VAL A 213 15.85 22.80 -1.16
C VAL A 213 16.95 22.07 -1.92
N ARG A 214 16.76 21.94 -3.24
CA ARG A 214 17.76 21.45 -4.20
C ARG A 214 17.89 22.43 -5.36
N GLU A 215 19.13 22.63 -5.81
CA GLU A 215 19.46 23.35 -7.04
C GLU A 215 19.55 22.34 -8.19
N VAL A 216 18.78 22.56 -9.25
CA VAL A 216 18.79 21.71 -10.45
C VAL A 216 19.07 22.57 -11.68
N ALA A 217 20.01 22.12 -12.52
CA ALA A 217 20.30 22.78 -13.79
C ALA A 217 19.10 22.68 -14.76
N PRO A 218 18.92 23.60 -15.71
CA PRO A 218 17.83 23.49 -16.68
C PRO A 218 17.95 22.20 -17.49
N PHE A 219 16.81 21.53 -17.72
CA PHE A 219 16.74 20.31 -18.52
C PHE A 219 15.43 20.23 -19.29
N TRP A 220 15.41 19.41 -20.34
CA TRP A 220 14.21 19.05 -21.07
C TRP A 220 13.70 17.71 -20.58
N ILE A 221 12.38 17.55 -20.52
CA ILE A 221 11.73 16.28 -20.23
C ILE A 221 10.61 16.04 -21.24
N ASP A 222 10.49 14.80 -21.71
CA ASP A 222 9.39 14.39 -22.57
C ASP A 222 8.04 14.67 -21.89
N THR A 223 7.10 15.22 -22.66
CA THR A 223 5.74 15.50 -22.17
C THR A 223 4.86 14.25 -22.10
N THR A 224 5.30 13.15 -22.74
CA THR A 224 4.62 11.85 -22.72
C THR A 224 5.63 10.72 -22.52
N PRO A 225 5.29 9.62 -21.84
CA PRO A 225 6.13 8.44 -21.78
C PRO A 225 6.42 7.85 -23.18
N VAL A 226 7.54 7.13 -23.30
CA VAL A 226 7.91 6.41 -24.53
C VAL A 226 6.81 5.42 -24.91
N THR A 227 6.36 5.47 -26.17
CA THR A 227 5.30 4.60 -26.68
C THR A 227 5.83 3.24 -27.13
N ASN A 228 4.95 2.22 -27.21
CA ASN A 228 5.29 0.92 -27.78
C ASN A 228 5.81 1.01 -29.23
N ALA A 229 5.32 1.96 -30.02
CA ALA A 229 5.79 2.16 -31.40
C ALA A 229 7.21 2.72 -31.44
N ALA A 230 7.54 3.66 -30.56
CA ALA A 230 8.90 4.20 -30.41
C ALA A 230 9.87 3.13 -29.92
N TYR A 231 9.46 2.32 -28.93
CA TYR A 231 10.28 1.21 -28.43
C TYR A 231 10.58 0.16 -29.50
N ARG A 232 9.63 -0.11 -30.42
CA ARG A 232 9.86 -1.03 -31.56
C ARG A 232 10.85 -0.50 -32.60
N ALA A 233 11.04 0.81 -32.67
CA ALA A 233 11.95 1.45 -33.63
C ALA A 233 13.40 1.51 -33.12
N PHE A 234 13.61 1.45 -31.81
CA PHE A 234 14.90 1.33 -31.13
C PHE A 234 15.51 -0.06 -31.34
#